data_AF-A0A1W2CGK6-F1
#
_entry.id   AF-A0A1W2CGK6-F1
#
_cell.length_a   1.000
_cell.length_b   1.000
_cell.length_c   1.000
_cell.angle_alpha   90.00
_cell.angle_beta   90.00
_cell.angle_gamma   90.00
#
_symmetry.space_group_name_H-M   'P 1'
#
loop_
_entity.id
_entity.type
_entity.pdbx_description
1 polymer ?
#
loop_
_entity_poly.entity_id
_entity_poly.type
_entity_poly.pdbx_seq_one_letter_code
_entity_poly.pdbx_strand_id
1 'polypeptide(L)'
;MKNIFTKFLLVGLAPLAAYGQTIVSTTPENRKVILEEFTGINCVYCPQGHVIAEQILENNPGKAFAINIHQGGFATPQGGQPDFRTPFGNAIANQTGLTGYPSGTVNRHVFFNNKTILDRGQWASSANQLLNLPSYVNMAVEASVDIDTRVLTVHVESYYTGDSPQSTNRLNVALLQNNTTGPQTGGNQGNNYNHMRRLVHLITGQWGEEVTTTTTGSFVNKNYTYTIPESYNNIPAILSNLEIVVFMSESQQEIISGNGTFPALIGLEHENDASIKQIREIPKSCTGNASPIVEIENLGGNLITSLTFNYSINSGEPLSYTWTGTIAPLVTKEIQLPEIVYSAQETNTLSVSIQDDENSENNQLSLDFLNAISTESTTLTLEIHTDGFGNQTRWNIRNSNNQTIKSGYGYGNNQTYTETIDLPANDCYTLNVIDVSNNGGAAISLKDENGVILSESDGNYGSGYSEDFAKGALGVDDLSSLEISVYPNPTTGIVNINSKVPNAQIEVFDASGRKMYSVNSTKQLTTIDLSSYGKGIYLVKVAEGKNIITKKVIVK
;
A
#
# COMPACT_ATOMS: atom_id res chain seq x y z
N MET A 1 -47.05 62.54 -24.25
CA MET A 1 -46.81 61.10 -24.46
C MET A 1 -47.67 60.36 -23.45
N LYS A 2 -48.78 59.75 -23.89
CA LYS A 2 -48.98 58.29 -23.99
C LYS A 2 -48.91 57.63 -22.59
N ASN A 3 -50.07 57.23 -22.03
CA ASN A 3 -50.62 55.86 -22.09
C ASN A 3 -49.82 54.89 -21.18
N ILE A 4 -50.34 53.93 -20.42
CA ILE A 4 -51.62 53.22 -20.34
C ILE A 4 -51.55 52.35 -19.07
N PHE A 5 -52.71 52.05 -18.49
CA PHE A 5 -53.00 50.99 -17.51
C PHE A 5 -52.05 49.77 -17.54
N THR A 6 -51.62 49.30 -16.37
CA THR A 6 -51.11 47.93 -16.20
C THR A 6 -51.92 47.23 -15.12
N LYS A 7 -52.64 46.19 -15.55
CA LYS A 7 -53.46 45.30 -14.74
C LYS A 7 -52.55 44.45 -13.84
N PHE A 8 -52.90 44.34 -12.56
CA PHE A 8 -52.37 43.32 -11.66
C PHE A 8 -52.86 41.95 -12.16
N LEU A 9 -51.93 41.11 -12.62
CA LEU A 9 -52.15 39.68 -12.84
C LEU A 9 -51.71 38.97 -11.57
N LEU A 10 -52.67 38.50 -10.76
CA LEU A 10 -52.42 37.57 -9.67
C LEU A 10 -52.01 36.23 -10.30
N VAL A 11 -50.71 35.96 -10.35
CA VAL A 11 -50.19 34.62 -10.64
C VAL A 11 -50.19 33.86 -9.32
N GLY A 12 -51.12 32.92 -9.16
CA GLY A 12 -51.08 31.98 -8.06
C GLY A 12 -49.82 31.13 -8.15
N LEU A 13 -48.93 31.25 -7.17
CA LEU A 13 -47.88 30.27 -6.93
C LEU A 13 -48.55 28.96 -6.49
N ALA A 14 -48.72 28.04 -7.44
CA ALA A 14 -48.88 26.63 -7.09
C ALA A 14 -47.53 26.14 -6.52
N PRO A 15 -47.51 25.43 -5.38
CA PRO A 15 -46.29 24.84 -4.88
C PRO A 15 -45.88 23.74 -5.87
N LEU A 16 -44.83 23.98 -6.65
CA LEU A 16 -44.07 22.91 -7.30
C LEU A 16 -43.47 22.08 -6.17
N ALA A 17 -44.12 20.96 -5.86
CA ALA A 17 -43.49 19.91 -5.08
C ALA A 17 -42.24 19.47 -5.87
N ALA A 18 -41.06 19.82 -5.34
CA ALA A 18 -39.82 19.25 -5.80
C ALA A 18 -39.86 17.76 -5.43
N TYR A 19 -40.29 16.92 -6.37
CA TYR A 19 -40.12 15.48 -6.24
C TYR A 19 -38.62 15.22 -6.33
N GLY A 20 -38.01 14.79 -5.22
CA GLY A 20 -36.67 14.22 -5.26
C GLY A 20 -36.63 13.10 -6.30
N GLN A 21 -35.57 13.05 -7.11
CA GLN A 21 -35.40 12.01 -8.11
C GLN A 21 -35.21 10.66 -7.39
N THR A 22 -36.07 9.68 -7.69
CA THR A 22 -35.91 8.30 -7.20
C THR A 22 -34.59 7.70 -7.68
N ILE A 23 -33.93 6.93 -6.82
CA ILE A 23 -32.68 6.23 -7.12
C ILE A 23 -32.92 4.86 -7.76
N VAL A 24 -34.14 4.30 -7.64
CA VAL A 24 -34.51 3.02 -8.24
C VAL A 24 -35.14 3.18 -9.62
N SER A 25 -34.72 2.34 -10.56
CA SER A 25 -35.32 2.24 -11.88
C SER A 25 -36.76 1.72 -11.80
N THR A 26 -37.68 2.34 -12.53
CA THR A 26 -39.08 1.89 -12.66
C THR A 26 -39.32 1.05 -13.93
N THR A 27 -38.29 0.85 -14.75
CA THR A 27 -38.36 0.05 -15.97
C THR A 27 -38.10 -1.42 -15.63
N PRO A 28 -38.87 -2.40 -16.14
CA PRO A 28 -38.59 -3.82 -15.91
C PRO A 28 -37.13 -4.20 -16.20
N GLU A 29 -36.50 -4.89 -15.24
CA GLU A 29 -35.13 -5.40 -15.34
C GLU A 29 -35.10 -6.91 -15.12
N ASN A 30 -33.99 -7.54 -15.51
CA ASN A 30 -33.70 -8.90 -15.11
C ASN A 30 -33.23 -8.95 -13.66
N ARG A 31 -33.27 -10.16 -13.08
CA ARG A 31 -32.76 -10.40 -11.73
C ARG A 31 -31.28 -10.04 -11.64
N LYS A 32 -30.90 -9.60 -10.45
CA LYS A 32 -29.49 -9.50 -10.01
C LYS A 32 -29.16 -10.67 -9.10
N VAL A 33 -27.88 -11.04 -9.09
CA VAL A 33 -27.38 -12.20 -8.35
C VAL A 33 -26.90 -11.81 -6.96
N ILE A 34 -27.33 -12.56 -5.95
CA ILE A 34 -26.80 -12.55 -4.59
C ILE A 34 -26.21 -13.93 -4.31
N LEU A 35 -24.89 -14.01 -4.16
CA LEU A 35 -24.18 -15.21 -3.77
C LEU A 35 -23.91 -15.16 -2.26
N GLU A 36 -24.59 -16.00 -1.49
CA GLU A 36 -24.23 -16.20 -0.08
C GLU A 36 -23.29 -17.41 0.00
N GLU A 37 -22.00 -17.14 0.25
CA GLU A 37 -20.95 -18.14 0.34
C GLU A 37 -20.76 -18.57 1.80
N PHE A 38 -20.80 -19.88 2.07
CA PHE A 38 -20.45 -20.45 3.37
C PHE A 38 -18.98 -20.83 3.40
N THR A 39 -18.21 -20.15 4.25
CA THR A 39 -16.75 -20.24 4.31
C THR A 39 -16.25 -20.41 5.75
N GLY A 40 -14.93 -20.55 5.91
CA GLY A 40 -14.27 -20.65 7.21
C GLY A 40 -12.74 -20.59 7.11
N ILE A 41 -12.10 -19.95 8.10
CA ILE A 41 -10.65 -19.75 8.16
C ILE A 41 -9.83 -21.06 8.16
N ASN A 42 -10.44 -22.18 8.56
CA ASN A 42 -9.80 -23.50 8.60
C ASN A 42 -10.15 -24.39 7.37
N CYS A 43 -10.86 -23.84 6.38
CA CYS A 43 -11.29 -24.57 5.18
C CYS A 43 -10.25 -24.47 4.04
N VAL A 44 -9.61 -25.59 3.71
CA VAL A 44 -8.54 -25.67 2.69
C VAL A 44 -8.99 -25.17 1.30
N TYR A 45 -10.21 -25.47 0.89
CA TYR A 45 -10.71 -25.16 -0.45
C TYR A 45 -11.51 -23.86 -0.55
N CYS A 46 -11.79 -23.19 0.57
CA CYS A 46 -12.55 -21.95 0.56
C CYS A 46 -11.88 -20.80 -0.19
N PRO A 47 -10.53 -20.67 -0.22
CA PRO A 47 -9.86 -19.72 -1.11
C PRO A 47 -10.20 -19.92 -2.59
N GLN A 48 -10.43 -21.16 -3.05
CA GLN A 48 -10.88 -21.43 -4.41
C GLN A 48 -12.33 -20.94 -4.62
N GLY A 49 -13.19 -21.09 -3.61
CA GLY A 49 -14.54 -20.52 -3.61
C GLY A 49 -14.51 -19.01 -3.76
N HIS A 50 -13.71 -18.32 -2.94
CA HIS A 50 -13.55 -16.86 -2.99
C HIS A 50 -13.12 -16.37 -4.40
N VAL A 51 -12.17 -17.07 -5.05
CA VAL A 51 -11.74 -16.73 -6.42
C VAL A 51 -12.88 -16.88 -7.44
N ILE A 52 -13.69 -17.94 -7.33
CA ILE A 52 -14.83 -18.16 -8.22
C ILE A 52 -15.91 -17.10 -7.98
N ALA A 53 -16.18 -16.75 -6.73
CA ALA A 53 -17.11 -15.68 -6.36
C ALA A 53 -16.66 -14.34 -6.96
N GLU A 54 -15.38 -13.97 -6.79
CA GLU A 54 -14.84 -12.73 -7.38
C GLU A 54 -14.99 -12.71 -8.90
N GLN A 55 -14.66 -13.82 -9.58
CA GLN A 55 -14.80 -13.92 -11.03
C GLN A 55 -16.25 -13.74 -11.50
N ILE A 56 -17.25 -14.18 -10.72
CA ILE A 56 -18.68 -13.94 -11.03
C ILE A 56 -19.00 -12.46 -10.92
N LEU A 57 -18.51 -11.77 -9.89
CA LEU A 57 -18.73 -10.35 -9.65
C LEU A 57 -18.07 -9.50 -10.74
N GLU A 58 -16.81 -9.76 -11.06
CA GLU A 58 -16.05 -9.06 -12.12
C GLU A 58 -16.70 -9.19 -13.50
N ASN A 59 -17.24 -10.37 -13.82
CA ASN A 59 -17.94 -10.60 -15.08
C ASN A 59 -19.33 -9.96 -15.14
N ASN A 60 -19.89 -9.54 -14.01
CA ASN A 60 -21.25 -9.03 -13.89
C ASN A 60 -21.32 -7.75 -13.03
N PRO A 61 -20.57 -6.69 -13.39
CA PRO A 61 -20.49 -5.47 -12.59
C PRO A 61 -21.88 -4.83 -12.42
N GLY A 62 -22.22 -4.48 -11.17
CA GLY A 62 -23.53 -3.92 -10.80
C GLY A 62 -24.71 -4.90 -10.89
N LYS A 63 -24.46 -6.18 -11.21
CA LYS A 63 -25.49 -7.21 -11.39
C LYS A 63 -25.28 -8.45 -10.51
N ALA A 64 -24.10 -8.66 -9.93
CA ALA A 64 -23.83 -9.73 -8.99
C ALA A 64 -23.14 -9.18 -7.73
N PHE A 65 -23.51 -9.71 -6.57
CA PHE A 65 -22.98 -9.34 -5.26
C PHE A 65 -22.74 -10.62 -4.45
N ALA A 66 -21.78 -10.59 -3.54
CA ALA A 66 -21.44 -11.73 -2.69
C ALA A 66 -21.44 -11.36 -1.21
N ILE A 67 -21.83 -12.32 -0.37
CA ILE A 67 -21.85 -12.22 1.09
C ILE A 67 -21.10 -13.43 1.64
N ASN A 68 -19.95 -13.21 2.27
CA ASN A 68 -19.12 -14.28 2.79
C ASN A 68 -19.49 -14.57 4.25
N ILE A 69 -20.17 -15.69 4.46
CA ILE A 69 -20.73 -16.12 5.74
C ILE A 69 -19.79 -17.15 6.37
N HIS A 70 -19.05 -16.73 7.38
CA HIS A 70 -18.23 -17.63 8.19
C HIS A 70 -19.14 -18.46 9.09
N GLN A 71 -19.21 -19.76 8.83
CA GLN A 71 -20.13 -20.66 9.51
C GLN A 71 -19.58 -22.08 9.65
N GLY A 72 -20.04 -22.79 10.68
CA GLY A 72 -19.76 -24.21 10.90
C GLY A 72 -18.38 -24.53 11.48
N GLY A 73 -17.98 -25.79 11.34
CA GLY A 73 -16.77 -26.34 11.96
C GLY A 73 -15.49 -25.67 11.46
N PHE A 74 -15.39 -25.40 10.15
CA PHE A 74 -14.22 -24.74 9.57
C PHE A 74 -14.12 -23.24 9.87
N ALA A 75 -15.20 -22.61 10.34
CA ALA A 75 -15.18 -21.22 10.78
C ALA A 75 -14.93 -21.08 12.29
N THR A 76 -14.90 -22.18 13.04
CA THR A 76 -14.65 -22.14 14.48
C THR A 76 -13.17 -21.86 14.73
N PRO A 77 -12.82 -20.78 15.45
CA PRO A 77 -11.42 -20.42 15.69
C PRO A 77 -10.73 -21.42 16.61
N GLN A 78 -9.43 -21.61 16.40
CA GLN A 78 -8.52 -22.43 17.21
C GLN A 78 -7.34 -21.57 17.65
N GLY A 79 -6.82 -21.76 18.87
CA GLY A 79 -5.53 -21.21 19.32
C GLY A 79 -5.23 -19.75 18.91
N GLY A 80 -5.92 -18.78 19.50
CA GLY A 80 -5.68 -17.35 19.23
C GLY A 80 -6.16 -16.84 17.87
N GLN A 81 -6.73 -17.68 17.01
CA GLN A 81 -7.38 -17.25 15.77
C GLN A 81 -8.57 -16.31 16.03
N PRO A 82 -8.82 -15.33 15.14
CA PRO A 82 -9.97 -14.44 15.25
C PRO A 82 -11.29 -15.16 14.95
N ASP A 83 -12.38 -14.72 15.57
CA ASP A 83 -13.72 -15.27 15.32
C ASP A 83 -14.46 -14.46 14.25
N PHE A 84 -14.44 -14.95 13.01
CA PHE A 84 -15.11 -14.29 11.89
C PHE A 84 -16.60 -14.57 11.77
N ARG A 85 -17.16 -15.43 12.63
CA ARG A 85 -18.57 -15.82 12.58
C ARG A 85 -19.49 -14.70 13.08
N THR A 86 -20.76 -14.77 12.67
CA THR A 86 -21.81 -13.89 13.17
C THR A 86 -22.95 -14.70 13.80
N PRO A 87 -23.80 -14.08 14.63
CA PRO A 87 -25.01 -14.73 15.14
C PRO A 87 -26.00 -15.19 14.05
N PHE A 88 -25.88 -14.66 12.84
CA PHE A 88 -26.83 -14.87 11.75
C PHE A 88 -26.53 -16.12 10.91
N GLY A 89 -25.24 -16.48 10.77
CA GLY A 89 -24.79 -17.48 9.79
C GLY A 89 -25.46 -18.84 9.95
N ASN A 90 -25.69 -19.31 11.19
CA ASN A 90 -26.30 -20.62 11.44
C ASN A 90 -27.74 -20.71 10.94
N ALA A 91 -28.55 -19.66 11.11
CA ALA A 91 -29.94 -19.66 10.64
C ALA A 91 -30.00 -19.71 9.12
N ILE A 92 -29.15 -18.94 8.44
CA ILE A 92 -29.05 -18.90 6.99
C ILE A 92 -28.57 -20.26 6.45
N ALA A 93 -27.49 -20.82 7.02
CA ALA A 93 -26.97 -22.13 6.63
C ALA A 93 -27.99 -23.26 6.79
N ASN A 94 -28.78 -23.24 7.87
CA ASN A 94 -29.80 -24.26 8.12
C ASN A 94 -30.94 -24.24 7.08
N GLN A 95 -31.19 -23.10 6.43
CA GLN A 95 -32.22 -22.99 5.38
C GLN A 95 -31.79 -23.69 4.08
N THR A 96 -30.48 -23.81 3.81
CA THR A 96 -30.00 -24.21 2.48
C THR A 96 -29.87 -25.71 2.25
N GLY A 97 -29.84 -26.48 3.35
CA GLY A 97 -29.48 -27.90 3.33
C GLY A 97 -27.97 -28.15 3.18
N LEU A 98 -27.15 -27.20 3.66
CA LEU A 98 -25.68 -27.23 3.68
C LEU A 98 -25.11 -28.56 4.20
N THR A 99 -24.13 -29.12 3.49
CA THR A 99 -23.49 -30.40 3.85
C THR A 99 -21.96 -30.37 3.79
N GLY A 100 -21.35 -29.30 3.26
CA GLY A 100 -19.91 -29.20 3.09
C GLY A 100 -19.45 -27.76 2.83
N TYR A 101 -18.13 -27.58 2.71
CA TYR A 101 -17.48 -26.28 2.49
C TYR A 101 -16.34 -26.42 1.47
N PRO A 102 -16.07 -25.39 0.64
CA PRO A 102 -16.95 -24.25 0.41
C PRO A 102 -18.22 -24.70 -0.30
N SER A 103 -19.33 -24.07 0.05
CA SER A 103 -20.60 -24.22 -0.65
C SER A 103 -21.35 -22.90 -0.50
N GLY A 104 -22.30 -22.65 -1.39
CA GLY A 104 -22.96 -21.37 -1.42
C GLY A 104 -24.32 -21.48 -2.07
N THR A 105 -25.10 -20.42 -1.96
CA THR A 105 -26.40 -20.33 -2.60
C THR A 105 -26.43 -19.12 -3.52
N VAL A 106 -26.94 -19.32 -4.73
CA VAL A 106 -27.17 -18.24 -5.70
C VAL A 106 -28.65 -17.90 -5.63
N ASN A 107 -28.95 -16.71 -5.11
CA ASN A 107 -30.29 -16.19 -4.87
C ASN A 107 -31.20 -17.09 -4.01
N ARG A 108 -30.66 -18.03 -3.23
CA ARG A 108 -31.49 -19.02 -2.51
C ARG A 108 -32.47 -19.73 -3.44
N HIS A 109 -32.09 -19.85 -4.71
CA HIS A 109 -32.88 -20.51 -5.73
C HIS A 109 -32.63 -22.01 -5.70
N VAL A 110 -33.68 -22.79 -5.86
CA VAL A 110 -33.57 -24.25 -5.96
C VAL A 110 -33.30 -24.61 -7.41
N PHE A 111 -32.04 -24.90 -7.73
CA PHE A 111 -31.66 -25.43 -9.03
C PHE A 111 -31.79 -26.95 -9.10
N PHE A 112 -31.46 -27.64 -8.00
CA PHE A 112 -31.35 -29.10 -7.97
C PHE A 112 -31.84 -29.67 -6.63
N ASN A 113 -32.40 -30.88 -6.65
CA ASN A 113 -32.65 -31.72 -5.46
C ASN A 113 -33.40 -31.06 -4.29
N ASN A 114 -34.32 -30.12 -4.57
CA ASN A 114 -35.09 -29.38 -3.55
C ASN A 114 -34.23 -28.68 -2.47
N LYS A 115 -33.00 -28.30 -2.81
CA LYS A 115 -32.10 -27.54 -1.94
C LYS A 115 -31.55 -26.32 -2.68
N THR A 116 -31.22 -25.28 -1.93
CA THR A 116 -30.62 -24.05 -2.49
C THR A 116 -29.10 -24.11 -2.51
N ILE A 117 -28.50 -24.99 -1.71
CA ILE A 117 -27.05 -25.13 -1.65
C ILE A 117 -26.48 -25.69 -2.96
N LEU A 118 -25.36 -25.10 -3.39
CA LEU A 118 -24.60 -25.44 -4.59
C LEU A 118 -23.13 -25.65 -4.25
N ASP A 119 -22.49 -26.60 -4.93
CA ASP A 119 -21.04 -26.67 -4.99
C ASP A 119 -20.49 -25.49 -5.79
N ARG A 120 -19.28 -25.04 -5.45
CA ARG A 120 -18.61 -23.89 -6.10
C ARG A 120 -18.50 -24.02 -7.62
N GLY A 121 -18.38 -25.23 -8.15
CA GLY A 121 -18.34 -25.47 -9.60
C GLY A 121 -19.65 -25.12 -10.32
N GLN A 122 -20.75 -24.95 -9.58
CA GLN A 122 -22.08 -24.67 -10.14
C GLN A 122 -22.45 -23.18 -10.08
N TRP A 123 -21.77 -22.37 -9.25
CA TRP A 123 -22.17 -21.00 -8.98
C TRP A 123 -22.22 -20.13 -10.24
N ALA A 124 -21.20 -20.20 -11.09
CA ALA A 124 -21.12 -19.37 -12.29
C ALA A 124 -22.25 -19.68 -13.29
N SER A 125 -22.54 -20.96 -13.55
CA SER A 125 -23.65 -21.36 -14.42
C SER A 125 -25.01 -20.96 -13.84
N SER A 126 -25.20 -21.12 -12.53
CA SER A 126 -26.43 -20.75 -11.83
C SER A 126 -26.66 -19.25 -11.84
N ALA A 127 -25.60 -18.46 -11.60
CA ALA A 127 -25.65 -16.99 -11.69
C ALA A 127 -26.06 -16.54 -13.10
N ASN A 128 -25.41 -17.09 -14.14
CA ASN A 128 -25.74 -16.78 -15.53
C ASN A 128 -27.18 -17.14 -15.90
N GLN A 129 -27.72 -18.24 -15.36
CA GLN A 129 -29.12 -18.59 -15.59
C GLN A 129 -30.06 -17.53 -15.00
N LEU A 130 -29.85 -17.10 -13.75
CA LEU A 130 -30.74 -16.14 -13.09
C LEU A 130 -30.65 -14.73 -13.66
N LEU A 131 -29.47 -14.29 -14.09
CA LEU A 131 -29.28 -12.99 -14.76
C LEU A 131 -30.10 -12.85 -16.06
N ASN A 132 -30.57 -13.96 -16.63
CA ASN A 132 -31.43 -13.98 -17.82
C ASN A 132 -32.92 -14.10 -17.50
N LEU A 133 -33.30 -14.21 -16.21
CA LEU A 133 -34.70 -14.25 -15.79
C LEU A 133 -35.21 -12.84 -15.47
N PRO A 134 -36.50 -12.55 -15.75
CA PRO A 134 -37.09 -11.29 -15.36
C PRO A 134 -37.18 -11.16 -13.84
N SER A 135 -37.01 -9.95 -13.34
CA SER A 135 -37.34 -9.57 -11.97
C SER A 135 -38.69 -8.85 -11.94
N TYR A 136 -39.52 -9.17 -10.96
CA TYR A 136 -40.72 -8.38 -10.68
C TYR A 136 -40.45 -7.21 -9.72
N VAL A 137 -39.23 -7.07 -9.20
CA VAL A 137 -38.82 -5.98 -8.31
C VAL A 137 -37.43 -5.46 -8.65
N ASN A 138 -37.32 -4.15 -8.82
CA ASN A 138 -36.05 -3.45 -8.95
C ASN A 138 -35.63 -2.90 -7.59
N MET A 139 -34.33 -2.78 -7.36
CA MET A 139 -33.79 -2.26 -6.10
C MET A 139 -32.63 -1.31 -6.33
N ALA A 140 -32.52 -0.29 -5.50
CA ALA A 140 -31.37 0.62 -5.42
C ALA A 140 -31.05 0.90 -3.95
N VAL A 141 -29.77 1.17 -3.69
CA VAL A 141 -29.26 1.49 -2.35
C VAL A 141 -28.21 2.57 -2.45
N GLU A 142 -28.28 3.53 -1.54
CA GLU A 142 -27.20 4.45 -1.21
C GLU A 142 -26.95 4.37 0.30
N ALA A 143 -25.71 4.64 0.71
CA ALA A 143 -25.34 4.59 2.12
C ALA A 143 -24.26 5.62 2.43
N SER A 144 -24.24 6.07 3.67
CA SER A 144 -23.18 6.93 4.21
C SER A 144 -22.82 6.53 5.63
N VAL A 145 -21.57 6.79 6.03
CA VAL A 145 -21.09 6.63 7.40
C VAL A 145 -20.46 7.93 7.86
N ASP A 146 -20.97 8.45 8.96
CA ASP A 146 -20.35 9.56 9.68
C ASP A 146 -19.12 9.06 10.46
N ILE A 147 -17.94 9.58 10.14
CA ILE A 147 -16.68 9.05 10.64
C ILE A 147 -16.48 9.29 12.14
N ASP A 148 -17.06 10.38 12.68
CA ASP A 148 -16.93 10.77 14.08
C ASP A 148 -17.90 9.98 14.96
N THR A 149 -19.16 9.90 14.54
CA THR A 149 -20.23 9.24 15.29
C THR A 149 -20.34 7.74 14.98
N ARG A 150 -19.70 7.28 13.90
CA ARG A 150 -19.78 5.92 13.35
C ARG A 150 -21.21 5.50 12.99
N VAL A 151 -22.09 6.46 12.73
CA VAL A 151 -23.49 6.19 12.35
C VAL A 151 -23.55 5.92 10.85
N LEU A 152 -23.88 4.67 10.51
CA LEU A 152 -24.26 4.26 9.16
C LEU A 152 -25.71 4.64 8.90
N THR A 153 -25.97 5.28 7.77
CA THR A 153 -27.29 5.51 7.20
C THR A 153 -27.41 4.73 5.90
N VAL A 154 -28.48 3.95 5.74
CA VAL A 154 -28.77 3.18 4.51
C VAL A 154 -30.15 3.57 4.00
N HIS A 155 -30.20 4.09 2.78
CA HIS A 155 -31.45 4.40 2.08
C HIS A 155 -31.66 3.37 0.96
N VAL A 156 -32.79 2.67 1.04
CA VAL A 156 -33.16 1.61 0.09
C VAL A 156 -34.46 1.97 -0.58
N GLU A 157 -34.46 1.94 -1.91
CA GLU A 157 -35.67 2.03 -2.72
C GLU A 157 -35.90 0.72 -3.47
N SER A 158 -37.17 0.31 -3.56
CA SER A 158 -37.59 -0.82 -4.37
C SER A 158 -38.86 -0.49 -5.13
N TYR A 159 -38.91 -0.90 -6.40
CA TYR A 159 -40.08 -0.68 -7.26
C TYR A 159 -40.53 -1.99 -7.88
N TYR A 160 -41.80 -2.35 -7.69
CA TYR A 160 -42.38 -3.56 -8.24
C TYR A 160 -42.82 -3.34 -9.68
N THR A 161 -42.13 -3.99 -10.62
CA THR A 161 -42.40 -3.97 -12.06
C THR A 161 -43.36 -5.08 -12.47
N GLY A 162 -43.65 -6.02 -11.57
CA GLY A 162 -44.67 -7.06 -11.68
C GLY A 162 -45.23 -7.44 -10.31
N ASP A 163 -46.27 -8.28 -10.28
CA ASP A 163 -46.84 -8.80 -9.04
C ASP A 163 -45.95 -9.92 -8.47
N SER A 164 -45.62 -9.84 -7.17
CA SER A 164 -45.03 -10.97 -6.46
C SER A 164 -46.05 -12.11 -6.35
N PRO A 165 -45.62 -13.38 -6.42
CA PRO A 165 -46.48 -14.51 -6.09
C PRO A 165 -46.82 -14.60 -4.60
N GLN A 166 -46.18 -13.79 -3.74
CA GLN A 166 -46.40 -13.77 -2.29
C GLN A 166 -47.11 -12.47 -1.87
N SER A 167 -47.99 -12.57 -0.86
CA SER A 167 -48.59 -11.39 -0.21
C SER A 167 -47.59 -10.56 0.61
N THR A 168 -46.41 -11.14 0.89
CA THR A 168 -45.33 -10.50 1.62
C THR A 168 -43.97 -10.89 1.04
N ASN A 169 -43.08 -9.94 0.87
CA ASN A 169 -41.66 -10.17 0.61
C ASN A 169 -40.82 -9.69 1.81
N ARG A 170 -39.53 -9.99 1.81
CA ARG A 170 -38.61 -9.58 2.89
C ARG A 170 -37.41 -8.82 2.37
N LEU A 171 -37.24 -7.60 2.87
CA LEU A 171 -36.13 -6.71 2.57
C LEU A 171 -34.97 -6.97 3.53
N ASN A 172 -33.85 -7.44 2.99
CA ASN A 172 -32.64 -7.73 3.73
C ASN A 172 -31.60 -6.64 3.49
N VAL A 173 -30.92 -6.20 4.55
CA VAL A 173 -29.83 -5.22 4.50
C VAL A 173 -28.62 -5.82 5.22
N ALA A 174 -27.62 -6.23 4.45
CA ALA A 174 -26.39 -6.82 4.95
C ALA A 174 -25.26 -5.78 4.99
N LEU A 175 -24.56 -5.73 6.13
CA LEU A 175 -23.34 -4.97 6.32
C LEU A 175 -22.15 -5.93 6.29
N LEU A 176 -21.22 -5.66 5.38
CA LEU A 176 -20.04 -6.46 5.12
C LEU A 176 -18.79 -5.64 5.42
N GLN A 177 -17.68 -6.32 5.71
CA GLN A 177 -16.36 -5.72 5.78
C GLN A 177 -15.42 -6.41 4.80
N ASN A 178 -14.80 -5.60 3.94
CA ASN A 178 -13.71 -5.97 3.06
C ASN A 178 -12.35 -5.84 3.77
N ASN A 179 -11.29 -6.27 3.10
CA ASN A 179 -9.91 -6.07 3.56
C ASN A 179 -9.65 -6.54 5.01
N THR A 180 -10.31 -7.61 5.46
CA THR A 180 -10.07 -8.19 6.79
C THR A 180 -8.92 -9.18 6.69
N THR A 181 -7.72 -8.75 7.06
CA THR A 181 -6.54 -9.61 7.10
C THR A 181 -6.64 -10.64 8.23
N GLY A 182 -6.34 -11.91 7.93
CA GLY A 182 -6.33 -12.96 8.95
C GLY A 182 -5.83 -14.31 8.44
N PRO A 183 -5.84 -15.35 9.29
CA PRO A 183 -5.48 -16.70 8.90
C PRO A 183 -6.45 -17.28 7.87
N GLN A 184 -5.91 -18.08 6.95
CA GLN A 184 -6.70 -18.92 6.05
C GLN A 184 -5.93 -20.18 5.65
N THR A 185 -6.46 -21.33 6.02
CA THR A 185 -5.94 -22.62 5.57
C THR A 185 -6.15 -22.75 4.06
N GLY A 186 -5.11 -23.18 3.33
CA GLY A 186 -5.13 -23.29 1.87
C GLY A 186 -4.97 -21.95 1.12
N GLY A 187 -4.89 -20.82 1.83
CA GLY A 187 -4.71 -19.49 1.23
C GLY A 187 -3.25 -19.13 0.92
N ASN A 188 -2.28 -19.91 1.42
CA ASN A 188 -0.83 -19.71 1.24
C ASN A 188 -0.31 -18.32 1.65
N GLN A 189 -1.00 -17.63 2.56
CA GLN A 189 -0.66 -16.29 3.04
C GLN A 189 -0.48 -16.22 4.57
N GLY A 190 -0.37 -17.37 5.24
CA GLY A 190 -0.25 -17.43 6.71
C GLY A 190 -1.39 -16.70 7.40
N ASN A 191 -1.07 -15.74 8.28
CA ASN A 191 -2.03 -14.87 8.97
C ASN A 191 -2.39 -13.60 8.18
N ASN A 192 -1.89 -13.48 6.95
CA ASN A 192 -2.05 -12.28 6.12
C ASN A 192 -3.04 -12.50 4.95
N TYR A 193 -3.89 -13.53 5.02
CA TYR A 193 -4.88 -13.76 3.98
C TYR A 193 -5.94 -12.65 4.01
N ASN A 194 -6.21 -12.05 2.85
CA ASN A 194 -7.16 -10.96 2.74
C ASN A 194 -8.60 -11.48 2.56
N HIS A 195 -9.43 -11.38 3.60
CA HIS A 195 -10.85 -11.73 3.54
C HIS A 195 -11.69 -10.55 3.04
N MET A 196 -12.39 -10.77 1.93
CA MET A 196 -13.33 -9.82 1.33
C MET A 196 -14.77 -10.15 1.72
N ARG A 197 -15.64 -9.13 1.71
CA ARG A 197 -17.10 -9.24 1.86
C ARG A 197 -17.56 -10.09 3.05
N ARG A 198 -16.79 -10.07 4.14
CA ARG A 198 -17.10 -10.81 5.37
C ARG A 198 -18.37 -10.22 5.96
N LEU A 199 -19.41 -11.05 6.13
CA LEU A 199 -20.62 -10.62 6.82
C LEU A 199 -20.28 -10.22 8.26
N VAL A 200 -20.60 -8.98 8.65
CA VAL A 200 -20.43 -8.51 10.03
C VAL A 200 -21.77 -8.24 10.72
N HIS A 201 -22.79 -7.79 9.98
CA HIS A 201 -24.12 -7.55 10.55
C HIS A 201 -25.25 -7.68 9.52
N LEU A 202 -26.47 -7.96 9.99
CA LEU A 202 -27.71 -7.88 9.21
C LEU A 202 -28.65 -6.89 9.89
N ILE A 203 -28.75 -5.69 9.32
CA ILE A 203 -29.46 -4.53 9.91
C ILE A 203 -30.95 -4.81 10.07
N THR A 204 -31.54 -5.57 9.15
CA THR A 204 -32.95 -5.99 9.21
C THR A 204 -33.15 -7.39 9.79
N GLY A 205 -32.12 -7.95 10.45
CA GLY A 205 -32.12 -9.32 10.99
C GLY A 205 -31.93 -10.40 9.92
N GLN A 206 -31.80 -11.68 10.33
CA GLN A 206 -31.41 -12.75 9.40
C GLN A 206 -32.39 -13.07 8.27
N TRP A 207 -33.64 -12.62 8.41
CA TRP A 207 -34.70 -12.86 7.44
C TRP A 207 -35.23 -11.59 6.78
N GLY A 208 -34.78 -10.42 7.23
CA GLY A 208 -35.21 -9.14 6.70
C GLY A 208 -36.53 -8.61 7.26
N GLU A 209 -36.81 -7.35 6.93
CA GLU A 209 -38.04 -6.65 7.26
C GLU A 209 -39.16 -7.03 6.29
N GLU A 210 -40.38 -7.21 6.79
CA GLU A 210 -41.53 -7.56 5.96
C GLU A 210 -42.02 -6.39 5.09
N VAL A 211 -42.29 -6.67 3.82
CA VAL A 211 -42.87 -5.76 2.83
C VAL A 211 -44.19 -6.36 2.35
N THR A 212 -45.30 -5.69 2.67
CA THR A 212 -46.67 -6.16 2.36
C THR A 212 -47.23 -5.57 1.05
N THR A 213 -46.54 -4.61 0.46
CA THR A 213 -46.94 -3.95 -0.81
C THR A 213 -46.16 -4.56 -1.96
N THR A 214 -46.66 -5.69 -2.48
CA THR A 214 -45.93 -6.57 -3.41
C THR A 214 -46.54 -6.65 -4.82
N THR A 215 -47.43 -5.72 -5.18
CA THR A 215 -48.07 -5.66 -6.51
C THR A 215 -47.36 -4.67 -7.43
N THR A 216 -47.53 -4.85 -8.74
CA THR A 216 -47.02 -3.97 -9.80
C THR A 216 -47.34 -2.50 -9.51
N GLY A 217 -46.34 -1.62 -9.68
CA GLY A 217 -46.43 -0.20 -9.38
C GLY A 217 -46.20 0.17 -7.92
N SER A 218 -46.05 -0.81 -7.01
CA SER A 218 -45.72 -0.55 -5.60
C SER A 218 -44.31 0.03 -5.49
N PHE A 219 -44.18 1.08 -4.69
CA PHE A 219 -42.92 1.73 -4.38
C PHE A 219 -42.64 1.61 -2.88
N VAL A 220 -41.46 1.11 -2.53
CA VAL A 220 -40.99 0.92 -1.17
C VAL A 220 -39.77 1.80 -0.96
N ASN A 221 -39.82 2.69 0.03
CA ASN A 221 -38.70 3.53 0.43
C ASN A 221 -38.45 3.33 1.93
N LYS A 222 -37.22 2.96 2.29
CA LYS A 222 -36.83 2.64 3.66
C LYS A 222 -35.48 3.29 3.99
N ASN A 223 -35.40 3.85 5.18
CA ASN A 223 -34.17 4.39 5.75
C ASN A 223 -33.83 3.63 7.03
N TYR A 224 -32.58 3.18 7.14
CA TYR A 224 -32.05 2.50 8.31
C TYR A 224 -30.88 3.28 8.87
N THR A 225 -30.76 3.30 10.20
CA THR A 225 -29.58 3.80 10.88
C THR A 225 -29.00 2.72 11.79
N TYR A 226 -27.67 2.68 11.86
CA TYR A 226 -26.95 1.71 12.68
C TYR A 226 -25.62 2.28 13.14
N THR A 227 -25.38 2.31 14.45
CA THR A 227 -24.08 2.72 14.99
C THR A 227 -23.10 1.57 14.89
N ILE A 228 -22.06 1.73 14.07
CA ILE A 228 -21.04 0.71 13.86
C ILE A 228 -20.14 0.65 15.10
N PRO A 229 -20.03 -0.50 15.80
CA PRO A 229 -19.13 -0.63 16.94
C PRO A 229 -17.67 -0.46 16.50
N GLU A 230 -16.76 -0.22 17.43
CA GLU A 230 -15.32 -0.16 17.14
C GLU A 230 -14.78 -1.49 16.59
N SER A 231 -15.38 -2.61 17.00
CA SER A 231 -14.99 -3.94 16.54
C SER A 231 -16.17 -4.92 16.53
N TYR A 232 -16.04 -5.97 15.72
CA TYR A 232 -16.90 -7.15 15.73
C TYR A 232 -16.08 -8.36 16.17
N ASN A 233 -16.41 -8.98 17.30
CA ASN A 233 -15.63 -10.08 17.90
C ASN A 233 -14.13 -9.74 18.06
N ASN A 234 -13.83 -8.54 18.57
CA ASN A 234 -12.46 -8.01 18.74
C ASN A 234 -11.69 -7.78 17.42
N ILE A 235 -12.36 -7.83 16.27
CA ILE A 235 -11.77 -7.47 14.97
C ILE A 235 -12.19 -6.05 14.65
N PRO A 236 -11.25 -5.11 14.44
CA PRO A 236 -11.57 -3.71 14.15
C PRO A 236 -12.57 -3.55 13.00
N ALA A 237 -13.53 -2.67 13.20
CA ALA A 237 -14.49 -2.26 12.19
C ALA A 237 -13.94 -1.02 11.45
N ILE A 238 -13.36 -1.25 10.28
CA ILE A 238 -12.70 -0.20 9.48
C ILE A 238 -13.71 0.39 8.51
N LEU A 239 -14.08 1.66 8.74
CA LEU A 239 -15.21 2.31 8.08
C LEU A 239 -15.05 2.38 6.56
N SER A 240 -13.85 2.65 6.07
CA SER A 240 -13.51 2.70 4.64
C SER A 240 -13.56 1.34 3.93
N ASN A 241 -13.63 0.25 4.68
CA ASN A 241 -13.72 -1.11 4.15
C ASN A 241 -15.14 -1.68 4.19
N LEU A 242 -16.15 -0.89 4.57
CA LEU A 242 -17.52 -1.37 4.67
C LEU A 242 -18.21 -1.44 3.30
N GLU A 243 -19.09 -2.41 3.15
CA GLU A 243 -19.93 -2.59 1.96
C GLU A 243 -21.34 -2.98 2.39
N ILE A 244 -22.34 -2.47 1.66
CA ILE A 244 -23.75 -2.77 1.87
C ILE A 244 -24.24 -3.62 0.71
N VAL A 245 -24.94 -4.71 1.03
CA VAL A 245 -25.70 -5.50 0.06
C VAL A 245 -27.15 -5.57 0.53
N VAL A 246 -28.08 -5.20 -0.34
CA VAL A 246 -29.52 -5.28 -0.08
C VAL A 246 -30.19 -6.25 -1.04
N PHE A 247 -31.23 -6.94 -0.59
CA PHE A 247 -31.98 -7.84 -1.46
C PHE A 247 -33.41 -8.06 -1.00
N MET A 248 -34.29 -8.36 -1.96
CA MET A 248 -35.69 -8.69 -1.72
C MET A 248 -35.89 -10.19 -1.93
N SER A 249 -36.48 -10.85 -0.95
CA SER A 249 -36.77 -12.29 -1.00
C SER A 249 -38.25 -12.60 -0.85
N GLU A 250 -38.69 -13.67 -1.50
CA GLU A 250 -39.93 -14.36 -1.17
C GLU A 250 -39.68 -15.22 0.07
N SER A 251 -40.41 -14.92 1.15
CA SER A 251 -40.24 -15.63 2.43
C SER A 251 -38.78 -15.60 2.93
N GLN A 252 -38.18 -16.75 3.24
CA GLN A 252 -36.79 -16.89 3.67
C GLN A 252 -35.90 -17.52 2.58
N GLN A 253 -36.46 -17.82 1.42
CA GLN A 253 -35.83 -18.57 0.36
C GLN A 253 -35.58 -17.66 -0.85
N GLU A 254 -36.40 -17.73 -1.90
CA GLU A 254 -36.09 -17.17 -3.22
C GLU A 254 -35.77 -15.67 -3.18
N ILE A 255 -34.53 -15.30 -3.53
CA ILE A 255 -34.10 -13.91 -3.71
C ILE A 255 -34.36 -13.49 -5.16
N ILE A 256 -35.11 -12.42 -5.33
CA ILE A 256 -35.61 -12.00 -6.64
C ILE A 256 -34.65 -11.03 -7.30
N SER A 257 -34.19 -10.04 -6.54
CA SER A 257 -33.17 -9.11 -6.98
C SER A 257 -32.51 -8.47 -5.76
N GLY A 258 -31.47 -7.69 -6.02
CA GLY A 258 -30.73 -6.97 -5.00
C GLY A 258 -29.85 -5.89 -5.59
N ASN A 259 -29.14 -5.18 -4.73
CA ASN A 259 -28.19 -4.15 -5.11
C ASN A 259 -27.13 -4.03 -4.03
N GLY A 260 -26.08 -3.25 -4.26
CA GLY A 260 -25.04 -3.01 -3.27
C GLY A 260 -24.29 -1.71 -3.53
N THR A 261 -23.64 -1.20 -2.49
CA THR A 261 -22.88 0.05 -2.53
C THR A 261 -21.81 0.06 -1.45
N PHE A 262 -20.76 0.87 -1.66
CA PHE A 262 -19.83 1.25 -0.61
C PHE A 262 -20.35 2.53 0.05
N PRO A 263 -20.46 2.61 1.39
CA PRO A 263 -20.92 3.81 2.04
C PRO A 263 -19.99 5.00 1.75
N ALA A 264 -20.57 6.16 1.42
CA ALA A 264 -19.83 7.41 1.39
C ALA A 264 -19.39 7.78 2.82
N LEU A 265 -18.14 8.17 3.00
CA LEU A 265 -17.68 8.69 4.29
C LEU A 265 -18.06 10.16 4.39
N ILE A 266 -18.74 10.54 5.48
CA ILE A 266 -19.11 11.93 5.77
C ILE A 266 -18.41 12.38 7.06
N GLY A 267 -18.13 13.69 7.15
CA GLY A 267 -17.36 14.27 8.26
C GLY A 267 -15.86 14.41 7.98
N LEU A 268 -15.40 14.03 6.78
CA LEU A 268 -14.06 14.40 6.32
C LEU A 268 -14.04 15.90 6.00
N GLU A 269 -13.04 16.61 6.51
CA GLU A 269 -12.93 18.06 6.35
C GLU A 269 -12.59 18.47 4.92
N HIS A 270 -11.85 17.61 4.20
CA HIS A 270 -11.31 17.86 2.88
C HIS A 270 -11.67 16.73 1.90
N GLU A 271 -11.76 17.09 0.62
CA GLU A 271 -12.01 16.13 -0.46
C GLU A 271 -10.69 15.54 -0.98
N ASN A 272 -9.62 16.32 -1.00
CA ASN A 272 -8.26 15.87 -1.35
C ASN A 272 -7.30 16.26 -0.21
N ASP A 273 -6.94 15.27 0.62
CA ASP A 273 -6.00 15.42 1.73
C ASP A 273 -5.18 14.13 1.85
N ALA A 274 -3.94 14.19 1.39
CA ALA A 274 -2.92 13.16 1.52
C ALA A 274 -1.98 13.59 2.65
N SER A 275 -1.81 12.74 3.65
CA SER A 275 -0.97 13.04 4.79
C SER A 275 0.29 12.19 4.79
N ILE A 276 1.45 12.80 5.04
CA ILE A 276 2.66 12.05 5.38
C ILE A 276 2.55 11.60 6.85
N LYS A 277 2.08 10.37 7.07
CA LYS A 277 1.86 9.82 8.41
C LYS A 277 3.17 9.54 9.15
N GLN A 278 4.12 8.93 8.46
CA GLN A 278 5.47 8.70 8.97
C GLN A 278 6.48 8.46 7.85
N ILE A 279 7.76 8.66 8.17
CA ILE A 279 8.89 8.16 7.40
C ILE A 279 9.47 7.00 8.21
N ARG A 280 9.65 5.82 7.58
CA ARG A 280 10.30 4.69 8.24
C ARG A 280 11.74 5.03 8.58
N GLU A 281 12.21 4.52 9.72
CA GLU A 281 13.59 4.68 10.15
C GLU A 281 14.56 4.24 9.05
N ILE A 282 15.57 5.07 8.79
CA ILE A 282 16.62 4.79 7.83
C ILE A 282 17.79 4.16 8.59
N PRO A 283 18.17 2.91 8.28
CA PRO A 283 19.32 2.28 8.92
C PRO A 283 20.60 3.09 8.70
N LYS A 284 21.51 3.03 9.68
CA LYS A 284 22.85 3.61 9.53
C LYS A 284 23.56 2.96 8.35
N SER A 285 24.22 3.79 7.54
CA SER A 285 24.95 3.36 6.36
C SER A 285 26.25 4.14 6.22
N CYS A 286 27.25 3.55 5.56
CA CYS A 286 28.50 4.21 5.17
C CYS A 286 28.65 4.43 3.66
N THR A 287 27.60 4.20 2.87
CA THR A 287 27.64 4.30 1.40
C THR A 287 27.23 5.68 0.87
N GLY A 288 26.60 6.52 1.69
CA GLY A 288 26.06 7.80 1.25
C GLY A 288 24.85 7.67 0.31
N ASN A 289 24.09 6.57 0.41
CA ASN A 289 22.82 6.39 -0.28
C ASN A 289 21.72 5.92 0.67
N ALA A 290 20.47 6.22 0.33
CA ALA A 290 19.29 5.81 1.08
C ALA A 290 18.12 5.56 0.13
N SER A 291 17.28 4.56 0.43
CA SER A 291 16.01 4.30 -0.26
C SER A 291 14.85 4.47 0.73
N PRO A 292 14.37 5.70 0.98
CA PRO A 292 13.40 5.95 2.05
C PRO A 292 12.06 5.26 1.81
N ILE A 293 11.37 4.90 2.88
CA ILE A 293 9.98 4.41 2.83
C ILE A 293 9.11 5.40 3.57
N VAL A 294 8.07 5.89 2.90
CA VAL A 294 7.13 6.87 3.44
C VAL A 294 5.76 6.22 3.56
N GLU A 295 5.12 6.39 4.70
CA GLU A 295 3.74 5.96 4.92
C GLU A 295 2.79 7.14 4.68
N ILE A 296 1.91 6.98 3.70
CA ILE A 296 0.90 7.97 3.31
C ILE A 296 -0.46 7.52 3.79
N GLU A 297 -1.23 8.44 4.38
CA GLU A 297 -2.64 8.23 4.74
C GLU A 297 -3.52 9.17 3.92
N ASN A 298 -4.59 8.65 3.34
CA ASN A 298 -5.58 9.49 2.67
C ASN A 298 -6.62 9.96 3.71
N LEU A 299 -6.57 11.23 4.12
CA LEU A 299 -7.56 11.87 4.99
C LEU A 299 -8.67 12.57 4.19
N GLY A 300 -8.56 12.61 2.86
CA GLY A 300 -9.56 13.18 1.96
C GLY A 300 -10.70 12.21 1.60
N GLY A 301 -11.81 12.78 1.14
CA GLY A 301 -12.97 12.03 0.62
C GLY A 301 -12.75 11.34 -0.74
N ASN A 302 -11.83 11.83 -1.56
CA ASN A 302 -11.53 11.28 -2.88
C ASN A 302 -10.43 10.22 -2.86
N LEU A 303 -10.48 9.31 -3.83
CA LEU A 303 -9.39 8.35 -4.10
C LEU A 303 -8.12 9.07 -4.56
N ILE A 304 -6.99 8.85 -3.88
CA ILE A 304 -5.68 9.22 -4.39
C ILE A 304 -5.30 8.22 -5.48
N THR A 305 -5.04 8.69 -6.70
CA THR A 305 -4.61 7.85 -7.83
C THR A 305 -3.17 8.10 -8.29
N SER A 306 -2.62 9.25 -7.91
CA SER A 306 -1.20 9.58 -8.04
C SER A 306 -0.79 10.55 -6.95
N LEU A 307 0.48 10.52 -6.55
CA LEU A 307 1.04 11.45 -5.58
C LEU A 307 2.48 11.80 -5.98
N THR A 308 2.79 13.09 -6.04
CA THR A 308 4.15 13.55 -6.35
C THR A 308 4.88 13.90 -5.08
N PHE A 309 6.03 13.28 -4.87
CA PHE A 309 6.94 13.52 -3.77
C PHE A 309 8.07 14.43 -4.22
N ASN A 310 8.51 15.33 -3.34
CA ASN A 310 9.77 16.03 -3.43
C ASN A 310 10.58 15.74 -2.17
N TYR A 311 11.82 15.31 -2.30
CA TYR A 311 12.61 14.90 -1.14
C TYR A 311 14.09 15.21 -1.32
N SER A 312 14.77 15.48 -0.21
CA SER A 312 16.20 15.79 -0.17
C SER A 312 16.80 15.32 1.15
N ILE A 313 18.09 15.03 1.15
CA ILE A 313 18.86 14.80 2.38
C ILE A 313 19.86 15.94 2.56
N ASN A 314 19.96 16.46 3.79
CA ASN A 314 20.91 17.52 4.17
C ASN A 314 20.81 18.80 3.32
N SER A 315 19.59 19.15 2.90
CA SER A 315 19.33 20.28 1.99
C SER A 315 20.09 20.19 0.65
N GLY A 316 20.45 18.97 0.22
CA GLY A 316 21.00 18.72 -1.11
C GLY A 316 19.99 18.93 -2.23
N GLU A 317 20.39 18.65 -3.46
CA GLU A 317 19.52 18.77 -4.64
C GLU A 317 18.27 17.88 -4.48
N PRO A 318 17.06 18.46 -4.54
CA PRO A 318 15.83 17.71 -4.34
C PRO A 318 15.56 16.77 -5.51
N LEU A 319 15.12 15.56 -5.20
CA LEU A 319 14.57 14.61 -6.15
C LEU A 319 13.05 14.70 -6.17
N SER A 320 12.47 14.48 -7.35
CA SER A 320 11.03 14.39 -7.54
C SER A 320 10.63 13.00 -8.03
N TYR A 321 9.57 12.45 -7.45
CA TYR A 321 9.06 11.13 -7.79
C TYR A 321 7.53 11.15 -7.78
N THR A 322 6.90 10.72 -8.88
CA THR A 322 5.44 10.54 -8.93
C THR A 322 5.09 9.07 -8.79
N TRP A 323 4.44 8.75 -7.68
CA TRP A 323 3.82 7.46 -7.46
C TRP A 323 2.46 7.38 -8.16
N THR A 324 2.10 6.21 -8.69
CA THR A 324 0.78 5.90 -9.24
C THR A 324 0.22 4.65 -8.58
N GLY A 325 -1.08 4.64 -8.31
CA GLY A 325 -1.75 3.54 -7.64
C GLY A 325 -3.13 3.96 -7.14
N THR A 326 -3.62 3.35 -6.06
CA THR A 326 -4.88 3.77 -5.42
C THR A 326 -4.73 3.75 -3.90
N ILE A 327 -5.14 4.84 -3.25
CA ILE A 327 -5.30 4.91 -1.78
C ILE A 327 -6.72 5.43 -1.51
N ALA A 328 -7.58 4.56 -0.97
CA ALA A 328 -8.94 4.93 -0.60
C ALA A 328 -8.96 5.84 0.63
N PRO A 329 -10.04 6.61 0.84
CA PRO A 329 -10.22 7.41 2.06
C PRO A 329 -9.97 6.60 3.35
N LEU A 330 -9.31 7.21 4.33
CA LEU A 330 -8.89 6.62 5.61
C LEU A 330 -8.04 5.35 5.48
N VAL A 331 -7.39 5.14 4.34
CA VAL A 331 -6.44 4.03 4.14
C VAL A 331 -5.02 4.56 4.16
N THR A 332 -4.14 3.77 4.78
CA THR A 332 -2.71 4.03 4.85
C THR A 332 -1.95 3.12 3.87
N LYS A 333 -0.88 3.64 3.26
CA LYS A 333 -0.05 2.96 2.27
C LYS A 333 1.43 3.30 2.43
N GLU A 334 2.28 2.26 2.45
CA GLU A 334 3.73 2.44 2.35
C GLU A 334 4.17 2.58 0.88
N ILE A 335 5.01 3.59 0.64
CA ILE A 335 5.60 3.92 -0.66
C ILE A 335 7.11 4.02 -0.47
N GLN A 336 7.85 3.15 -1.16
CA GLN A 336 9.30 3.25 -1.25
C GLN A 336 9.67 4.31 -2.29
N LEU A 337 10.41 5.33 -1.86
CA LEU A 337 10.97 6.35 -2.73
C LEU A 337 12.22 5.79 -3.45
N PRO A 338 12.53 6.30 -4.66
CA PRO A 338 13.78 5.99 -5.33
C PRO A 338 15.00 6.30 -4.46
N GLU A 339 16.11 5.60 -4.73
CA GLU A 339 17.37 5.83 -4.04
C GLU A 339 17.86 7.27 -4.23
N ILE A 340 18.28 7.89 -3.13
CA ILE A 340 18.91 9.21 -3.08
C ILE A 340 20.34 9.07 -2.59
N VAL A 341 21.27 9.70 -3.32
CA VAL A 341 22.68 9.83 -2.94
C VAL A 341 22.87 11.14 -2.21
N TYR A 342 23.62 11.13 -1.12
CA TYR A 342 23.85 12.30 -0.28
C TYR A 342 25.29 12.35 0.25
N SER A 343 25.72 13.56 0.63
CA SER A 343 26.98 13.74 1.36
C SER A 343 26.73 13.44 2.83
N ALA A 344 27.30 12.32 3.30
CA ALA A 344 27.14 11.84 4.67
C ALA A 344 27.67 12.85 5.71
N GLN A 345 26.87 13.07 6.73
CA GLN A 345 27.19 13.82 7.95
C GLN A 345 26.94 12.90 9.16
N GLU A 346 27.43 13.26 10.35
CA GLU A 346 27.20 12.46 11.58
C GLU A 346 25.69 12.23 11.80
N THR A 347 24.92 13.32 11.74
CA THR A 347 23.46 13.30 11.67
C THR A 347 23.03 13.83 10.31
N ASN A 348 22.15 13.09 9.64
CA ASN A 348 21.58 13.45 8.36
C ASN A 348 20.08 13.70 8.54
N THR A 349 19.52 14.63 7.79
CA THR A 349 18.09 14.93 7.81
C THR A 349 17.50 14.65 6.44
N LEU A 350 16.60 13.67 6.35
CA LEU A 350 15.71 13.50 5.21
C LEU A 350 14.53 14.45 5.37
N SER A 351 14.25 15.26 4.35
CA SER A 351 13.05 16.06 4.25
C SER A 351 12.22 15.58 3.07
N VAL A 352 10.96 15.24 3.31
CA VAL A 352 10.00 14.81 2.30
C VAL A 352 8.82 15.75 2.31
N SER A 353 8.38 16.19 1.14
CA SER A 353 7.07 16.79 0.93
C SER A 353 6.32 16.10 -0.19
N ILE A 354 5.01 16.24 -0.19
CA ILE A 354 4.11 15.81 -1.26
C ILE A 354 3.50 17.02 -1.96
N GLN A 355 2.82 16.77 -3.08
CA GLN A 355 2.09 17.79 -3.83
C GLN A 355 1.06 18.47 -2.91
N ASP A 356 1.02 19.81 -2.93
CA ASP A 356 0.03 20.56 -2.17
C ASP A 356 -1.40 20.13 -2.52
N ASP A 357 -2.19 19.92 -1.47
CA ASP A 357 -3.61 19.63 -1.51
C ASP A 357 -4.38 20.62 -0.62
N GLU A 358 -5.56 20.24 -0.13
CA GLU A 358 -6.41 21.14 0.65
C GLU A 358 -5.91 21.34 2.10
N ASN A 359 -5.00 20.49 2.59
CA ASN A 359 -4.39 20.59 3.91
C ASN A 359 -2.86 20.59 3.83
N SER A 360 -2.27 21.77 3.68
CA SER A 360 -0.81 21.86 3.55
C SER A 360 -0.01 21.58 4.84
N GLU A 361 -0.66 21.49 6.01
CA GLU A 361 0.03 21.29 7.29
C GLU A 361 0.62 19.87 7.44
N ASN A 362 0.09 18.90 6.71
CA ASN A 362 0.49 17.49 6.81
C ASN A 362 1.23 16.97 5.56
N ASN A 363 1.54 17.88 4.63
CA ASN A 363 2.21 17.58 3.36
C ASN A 363 3.74 17.53 3.46
N GLN A 364 4.31 17.70 4.64
CA GLN A 364 5.75 17.69 4.86
C GLN A 364 6.12 16.98 6.16
N LEU A 365 7.17 16.15 6.11
CA LEU A 365 7.77 15.54 7.28
C LEU A 365 9.29 15.43 7.08
N SER A 366 10.04 15.52 8.19
CA SER A 366 11.48 15.28 8.20
C SER A 366 11.83 14.20 9.21
N LEU A 367 12.89 13.45 8.90
CA LEU A 367 13.44 12.40 9.75
C LEU A 367 14.96 12.58 9.85
N ASP A 368 15.45 12.69 11.08
CA ASP A 368 16.88 12.64 11.36
C ASP A 368 17.34 11.18 11.50
N PHE A 369 18.49 10.86 10.92
CA PHE A 369 19.11 9.53 11.01
C PHE A 369 20.63 9.65 11.08
N LEU A 370 21.28 8.69 11.74
CA LEU A 370 22.72 8.70 11.95
C LEU A 370 23.46 8.02 10.80
N ASN A 371 24.64 8.52 10.47
CA ASN A 371 25.56 7.78 9.61
C ASN A 371 26.20 6.61 10.37
N ALA A 372 26.69 5.62 9.63
CA ALA A 372 27.50 4.56 10.20
C ALA A 372 28.75 5.12 10.88
N ILE A 373 29.11 4.55 12.03
CA ILE A 373 30.32 4.95 12.77
C ILE A 373 31.55 4.45 12.01
N SER A 374 32.59 5.29 11.93
CA SER A 374 33.86 4.95 11.31
C SER A 374 34.97 4.72 12.33
N THR A 375 35.92 3.85 12.00
CA THR A 375 37.14 3.65 12.78
C THR A 375 38.36 3.57 11.86
N GLU A 376 39.52 3.96 12.36
CA GLU A 376 40.82 3.73 11.69
C GLU A 376 41.48 2.41 12.15
N SER A 377 40.87 1.72 13.14
CA SER A 377 41.40 0.47 13.69
C SER A 377 41.36 -0.65 12.65
N THR A 378 42.41 -1.46 12.61
CA THR A 378 42.44 -2.66 11.75
C THR A 378 41.87 -3.87 12.46
N THR A 379 42.02 -3.93 13.78
CA THR A 379 41.50 -5.02 14.60
C THR A 379 40.25 -4.55 15.34
N LEU A 380 39.19 -5.34 15.32
CA LEU A 380 38.00 -5.15 16.12
C LEU A 380 37.82 -6.30 17.11
N THR A 381 37.07 -6.03 18.17
CA THR A 381 36.67 -7.01 19.17
C THR A 381 35.15 -7.10 19.21
N LEU A 382 34.60 -8.26 18.90
CA LEU A 382 33.18 -8.58 19.07
C LEU A 382 32.99 -9.37 20.36
N GLU A 383 32.31 -8.76 21.34
CA GLU A 383 31.83 -9.44 22.53
C GLU A 383 30.41 -9.98 22.30
N ILE A 384 30.16 -11.22 22.72
CA ILE A 384 28.89 -11.93 22.53
C ILE A 384 28.46 -12.52 23.87
N HIS A 385 27.33 -12.08 24.41
CA HIS A 385 26.73 -12.59 25.63
C HIS A 385 25.49 -13.40 25.27
N THR A 386 25.66 -14.72 25.25
CA THR A 386 24.58 -15.66 24.93
C THR A 386 23.58 -15.84 26.07
N ASP A 387 22.34 -16.11 25.73
CA ASP A 387 21.27 -16.47 26.65
C ASP A 387 21.20 -17.99 26.90
N GLY A 388 20.05 -18.47 27.35
CA GLY A 388 19.78 -19.89 27.55
C GLY A 388 19.86 -20.76 26.28
N PHE A 389 20.03 -20.17 25.09
CA PHE A 389 20.01 -20.86 23.80
C PHE A 389 21.12 -20.40 22.85
N GLY A 390 22.34 -20.17 23.36
CA GLY A 390 23.47 -19.66 22.58
C GLY A 390 23.80 -20.42 21.28
N ASN A 391 23.42 -21.70 21.17
CA ASN A 391 23.63 -22.49 19.94
C ASN A 391 22.79 -22.01 18.74
N GLN A 392 21.81 -21.13 18.97
CA GLN A 392 20.98 -20.50 17.94
C GLN A 392 21.65 -19.27 17.33
N THR A 393 22.60 -18.65 18.04
CA THR A 393 23.30 -17.44 17.61
C THR A 393 24.33 -17.74 16.52
N ARG A 394 24.26 -16.96 15.45
CA ARG A 394 25.26 -16.92 14.38
C ARG A 394 25.55 -15.48 14.02
N TRP A 395 26.75 -15.19 13.55
CA TRP A 395 27.05 -13.86 13.03
C TRP A 395 28.02 -13.93 11.86
N ASN A 396 28.04 -12.87 11.06
CA ASN A 396 29.05 -12.64 10.04
C ASN A 396 29.28 -11.15 9.83
N ILE A 397 30.52 -10.79 9.47
CA ILE A 397 30.87 -9.47 8.97
C ILE A 397 31.12 -9.59 7.48
N ARG A 398 30.46 -8.76 6.68
CA ARG A 398 30.67 -8.66 5.24
C ARG A 398 31.20 -7.29 4.86
N ASN A 399 31.91 -7.22 3.75
CA ASN A 399 32.28 -5.95 3.13
C ASN A 399 31.24 -5.49 2.09
N SER A 400 31.46 -4.34 1.47
CA SER A 400 30.57 -3.76 0.43
C SER A 400 30.37 -4.66 -0.79
N ASN A 401 31.34 -5.53 -1.09
CA ASN A 401 31.24 -6.54 -2.15
C ASN A 401 30.52 -7.83 -1.71
N ASN A 402 29.88 -7.81 -0.53
CA ASN A 402 29.17 -8.93 0.08
C ASN A 402 30.08 -10.16 0.36
N GLN A 403 31.41 -9.97 0.40
CA GLN A 403 32.33 -11.02 0.84
C GLN A 403 32.33 -11.10 2.36
N THR A 404 32.19 -12.31 2.88
CA THR A 404 32.31 -12.56 4.32
C THR A 404 33.77 -12.47 4.75
N ILE A 405 34.04 -11.53 5.66
CA ILE A 405 35.36 -11.31 6.28
C ILE A 405 35.57 -12.31 7.41
N LYS A 406 34.58 -12.41 8.31
CA LYS A 406 34.59 -13.37 9.42
C LYS A 406 33.16 -13.79 9.73
N SER A 407 33.01 -14.98 10.32
CA SER A 407 31.73 -15.48 10.82
C SER A 407 31.95 -16.39 12.03
N GLY A 408 30.91 -16.55 12.84
CA GLY A 408 30.94 -17.40 14.03
C GLY A 408 29.59 -18.05 14.31
N TYR A 409 29.62 -19.24 14.90
CA TYR A 409 28.47 -20.03 15.32
C TYR A 409 28.89 -21.09 16.34
N GLY A 410 27.91 -21.79 16.95
CA GLY A 410 28.17 -22.93 17.83
C GLY A 410 28.47 -22.55 19.27
N TYR A 411 27.92 -21.43 19.73
CA TYR A 411 28.08 -20.93 21.08
C TYR A 411 27.30 -21.77 22.11
N GLY A 412 27.82 -21.85 23.33
CA GLY A 412 27.15 -22.47 24.48
C GLY A 412 26.21 -21.51 25.18
N ASN A 413 25.39 -22.02 26.10
CA ASN A 413 24.37 -21.23 26.79
C ASN A 413 24.96 -20.41 27.95
N ASN A 414 24.44 -19.20 28.16
CA ASN A 414 24.77 -18.28 29.27
C ASN A 414 26.28 -18.02 29.40
N GLN A 415 26.96 -17.90 28.26
CA GLN A 415 28.40 -17.68 28.16
C GLN A 415 28.73 -16.37 27.45
N THR A 416 29.91 -15.83 27.77
CA THR A 416 30.50 -14.70 27.07
C THR A 416 31.62 -15.17 26.18
N TYR A 417 31.61 -14.73 24.92
CA TYR A 417 32.65 -14.99 23.94
C TYR A 417 33.23 -13.67 23.45
N THR A 418 34.52 -13.71 23.08
CA THR A 418 35.23 -12.57 22.52
C THR A 418 35.91 -13.00 21.24
N GLU A 419 35.60 -12.30 20.16
CA GLU A 419 36.07 -12.61 18.81
C GLU A 419 36.88 -11.44 18.25
N THR A 420 38.13 -11.71 17.88
CA THR A 420 38.98 -10.72 17.21
C THR A 420 38.73 -10.75 15.70
N ILE A 421 38.50 -9.59 15.09
CA ILE A 421 38.20 -9.46 13.66
C ILE A 421 39.20 -8.50 13.02
N ASP A 422 39.92 -8.98 12.00
CA ASP A 422 40.84 -8.14 11.22
C ASP A 422 40.13 -7.64 9.95
N LEU A 423 40.07 -6.32 9.76
CA LEU A 423 39.49 -5.69 8.58
C LEU A 423 40.57 -5.49 7.49
N PRO A 424 40.44 -6.12 6.32
CA PRO A 424 41.52 -6.18 5.33
C PRO A 424 41.81 -4.84 4.62
N ALA A 425 40.83 -3.96 4.51
CA ALA A 425 40.93 -2.71 3.76
C ALA A 425 39.99 -1.63 4.30
N ASN A 426 40.18 -0.38 3.87
CA ASN A 426 39.17 0.66 4.05
C ASN A 426 37.96 0.30 3.19
N ASP A 427 36.81 0.13 3.84
CA ASP A 427 35.58 -0.33 3.21
C ASP A 427 34.40 -0.06 4.16
N CYS A 428 33.20 -0.15 3.61
CA CYS A 428 31.96 -0.23 4.37
C CYS A 428 31.70 -1.71 4.70
N TYR A 429 31.45 -1.99 5.98
CA TYR A 429 31.25 -3.33 6.50
C TYR A 429 29.90 -3.43 7.19
N THR A 430 29.30 -4.62 7.15
CA THR A 430 28.02 -4.90 7.80
C THR A 430 28.19 -6.04 8.79
N LEU A 431 27.87 -5.81 10.06
CA LEU A 431 27.71 -6.87 11.04
C LEU A 431 26.30 -7.42 10.94
N ASN A 432 26.19 -8.73 10.71
CA ASN A 432 24.92 -9.46 10.72
C ASN A 432 24.92 -10.43 11.89
N VAL A 433 23.90 -10.36 12.75
CA VAL A 433 23.62 -11.32 13.82
C VAL A 433 22.30 -11.99 13.52
N ILE A 434 22.25 -13.32 13.64
CA ILE A 434 21.12 -14.14 13.24
C ILE A 434 20.77 -15.06 14.40
N ASP A 435 19.49 -15.15 14.71
CA ASP A 435 18.94 -16.18 15.59
C ASP A 435 18.08 -17.16 14.77
N VAL A 436 18.42 -18.45 14.86
CA VAL A 436 17.77 -19.49 14.04
C VAL A 436 16.31 -19.73 14.42
N SER A 437 15.91 -19.39 15.64
CA SER A 437 14.57 -19.64 16.18
C SER A 437 13.67 -18.40 16.15
N ASN A 438 14.18 -17.28 15.62
CA ASN A 438 13.49 -16.01 15.43
C ASN A 438 13.04 -15.30 16.71
N ASN A 439 13.73 -15.53 17.82
CA ASN A 439 13.39 -14.91 19.12
C ASN A 439 14.51 -14.05 19.72
N GLY A 440 15.60 -13.84 19.01
CA GLY A 440 16.78 -13.13 19.51
C GLY A 440 17.54 -13.96 20.53
N GLY A 441 18.39 -13.30 21.33
CA GLY A 441 18.95 -13.93 22.54
C GLY A 441 20.36 -13.48 22.90
N ALA A 442 21.25 -13.26 21.94
CA ALA A 442 22.63 -12.89 22.25
C ALA A 442 22.82 -11.37 22.21
N ALA A 443 23.14 -10.75 23.35
CA ALA A 443 23.61 -9.38 23.34
C ALA A 443 25.02 -9.31 22.73
N ILE A 444 25.30 -8.31 21.92
CA ILE A 444 26.56 -8.17 21.18
C ILE A 444 27.09 -6.74 21.29
N SER A 445 28.42 -6.61 21.27
CA SER A 445 29.09 -5.31 21.17
C SER A 445 30.36 -5.44 20.34
N LEU A 446 30.39 -4.75 19.20
CA LEU A 446 31.54 -4.65 18.31
C LEU A 446 32.30 -3.36 18.62
N LYS A 447 33.53 -3.50 19.08
CA LYS A 447 34.38 -2.39 19.51
C LYS A 447 35.67 -2.32 18.71
N ASP A 448 36.19 -1.11 18.56
CA ASP A 448 37.54 -0.89 18.04
C ASP A 448 38.61 -0.99 19.16
N GLU A 449 39.89 -0.85 18.81
CA GLU A 449 41.01 -0.97 19.75
C GLU A 449 41.01 0.11 20.85
N ASN A 450 40.34 1.23 20.60
CA ASN A 450 40.19 2.35 21.54
C ASN A 450 38.94 2.20 22.42
N GLY A 451 38.14 1.15 22.22
CA GLY A 451 36.89 0.90 22.93
C GLY A 451 35.68 1.65 22.38
N VAL A 452 35.76 2.25 21.19
CA VAL A 452 34.61 2.85 20.51
C VAL A 452 33.68 1.74 20.05
N ILE A 453 32.40 1.82 20.45
CA ILE A 453 31.37 0.88 20.02
C ILE A 453 30.92 1.27 18.61
N LEU A 454 31.13 0.36 17.66
CA LEU A 454 30.74 0.54 16.26
C LEU A 454 29.33 -0.01 16.00
N SER A 455 28.96 -1.07 16.73
CA SER A 455 27.64 -1.68 16.67
C SER A 455 27.34 -2.44 17.95
N GLU A 456 26.09 -2.36 18.41
CA GLU A 456 25.65 -3.08 19.61
C GLU A 456 24.17 -3.47 19.54
N SER A 457 23.83 -4.57 20.22
CA SER A 457 22.44 -4.97 20.43
C SER A 457 22.29 -5.63 21.79
N ASP A 458 21.16 -5.40 22.44
CA ASP A 458 20.78 -6.00 23.73
C ASP A 458 20.27 -7.45 23.60
N GLY A 459 20.19 -7.97 22.38
CA GLY A 459 19.72 -9.33 22.08
C GLY A 459 18.25 -9.40 21.65
N ASN A 460 17.49 -8.30 21.70
CA ASN A 460 16.06 -8.28 21.36
C ASN A 460 15.82 -7.96 19.87
N TYR A 461 16.34 -8.81 18.98
CA TYR A 461 16.28 -8.59 17.53
C TYR A 461 15.47 -9.64 16.76
N GLY A 462 14.70 -10.51 17.43
CA GLY A 462 13.89 -11.52 16.77
C GLY A 462 14.72 -12.45 15.88
N SER A 463 14.53 -12.42 14.57
CA SER A 463 15.29 -13.25 13.61
C SER A 463 16.72 -12.79 13.36
N GLY A 464 17.03 -11.52 13.59
CA GLY A 464 18.37 -11.02 13.38
C GLY A 464 18.49 -9.50 13.45
N TYR A 465 19.74 -9.06 13.52
CA TYR A 465 20.15 -7.68 13.61
C TYR A 465 21.24 -7.41 12.57
N SER A 466 21.20 -6.23 11.95
CA SER A 466 22.18 -5.83 10.95
C SER A 466 22.49 -4.35 11.10
N GLU A 467 23.79 -4.01 11.12
CA GLU A 467 24.23 -2.61 11.18
C GLU A 467 25.54 -2.42 10.42
N ASP A 468 25.64 -1.30 9.72
CA ASP A 468 26.84 -0.90 8.97
C ASP A 468 27.81 -0.09 9.83
N PHE A 469 29.10 -0.29 9.58
CA PHE A 469 30.22 0.49 10.12
C PHE A 469 31.32 0.62 9.07
N ALA A 470 32.15 1.66 9.16
CA ALA A 470 33.21 1.92 8.19
C ALA A 470 34.61 1.72 8.78
N LYS A 471 35.55 1.27 7.94
CA LYS A 471 36.99 1.43 8.19
C LYS A 471 37.55 2.54 7.30
N GLY A 472 38.18 3.53 7.91
CA GLY A 472 38.72 4.71 7.25
C GLY A 472 37.67 5.81 7.00
N ALA A 473 38.14 7.03 6.73
CA ALA A 473 37.29 8.10 6.21
C ALA A 473 36.79 7.77 4.80
N LEU A 474 35.59 7.20 4.69
CA LEU A 474 34.85 7.12 3.43
C LEU A 474 34.16 8.47 3.18
N GLY A 475 34.96 9.50 2.96
CA GLY A 475 34.48 10.77 2.41
C GLY A 475 34.01 10.55 0.98
N VAL A 476 32.96 11.28 0.57
CA VAL A 476 32.41 11.27 -0.79
C VAL A 476 33.36 11.99 -1.78
N ASP A 477 34.62 11.58 -1.81
CA ASP A 477 35.61 12.04 -2.79
C ASP A 477 35.89 10.99 -3.88
N ASP A 478 35.30 9.79 -3.79
CA ASP A 478 35.55 8.73 -4.77
C ASP A 478 34.46 8.56 -5.84
N LEU A 479 33.82 9.68 -6.22
CA LEU A 479 33.20 9.80 -7.54
C LEU A 479 34.25 10.27 -8.58
N SER A 480 35.45 9.67 -8.55
CA SER A 480 36.58 10.07 -9.39
C SER A 480 37.07 8.95 -10.33
N SER A 481 36.18 8.08 -10.82
CA SER A 481 36.56 7.04 -11.79
C SER A 481 36.87 7.55 -13.21
N LEU A 482 37.20 8.83 -13.40
CA LEU A 482 37.78 9.37 -14.63
C LEU A 482 39.14 10.01 -14.31
N GLU A 483 40.19 9.19 -14.34
CA GLU A 483 41.57 9.67 -14.25
C GLU A 483 41.97 10.41 -15.55
N ILE A 484 41.59 11.69 -15.67
CA ILE A 484 41.98 12.53 -16.80
C ILE A 484 43.29 13.24 -16.50
N SER A 485 44.27 13.09 -17.38
CA SER A 485 45.53 13.83 -17.33
C SER A 485 45.63 14.84 -18.48
N VAL A 486 46.10 16.05 -18.18
CA VAL A 486 46.23 17.17 -19.13
C VAL A 486 47.65 17.70 -19.08
N TYR A 487 48.40 17.56 -20.17
CA TYR A 487 49.84 17.85 -20.21
C TYR A 487 50.35 18.24 -21.61
N PRO A 488 51.43 19.04 -21.72
CA PRO A 488 52.10 19.72 -20.62
C PRO A 488 51.21 20.84 -20.06
N ASN A 489 51.33 21.09 -18.76
CA ASN A 489 50.68 22.21 -18.10
C ASN A 489 51.64 22.76 -17.04
N PRO A 490 52.22 23.97 -17.21
CA PRO A 490 51.94 24.95 -18.28
C PRO A 490 52.37 24.50 -19.69
N THR A 491 51.76 25.10 -20.73
CA THR A 491 52.02 24.82 -22.16
C THR A 491 52.42 26.10 -22.93
N THR A 492 53.05 25.94 -24.10
CA THR A 492 53.24 26.99 -25.11
C THR A 492 52.14 27.04 -26.17
N GLY A 493 51.09 26.22 -26.02
CA GLY A 493 49.93 26.19 -26.92
C GLY A 493 49.40 24.77 -27.13
N ILE A 494 50.26 23.76 -27.27
CA ILE A 494 49.82 22.37 -27.50
C ILE A 494 49.55 21.65 -26.18
N VAL A 495 48.36 21.05 -26.04
CA VAL A 495 47.92 20.33 -24.84
C VAL A 495 47.41 18.96 -25.23
N ASN A 496 47.87 17.92 -24.56
CA ASN A 496 47.35 16.57 -24.65
C ASN A 496 46.41 16.29 -23.49
N ILE A 497 45.27 15.69 -23.79
CA ILE A 497 44.25 15.26 -22.85
C ILE A 497 44.12 13.76 -22.99
N ASN A 498 44.46 13.02 -21.94
CA ASN A 498 44.29 11.58 -21.87
C ASN A 498 43.14 11.28 -20.92
N SER A 499 42.01 10.81 -21.46
CA SER A 499 40.79 10.48 -20.73
C SER A 499 40.73 9.04 -20.24
N LYS A 500 41.73 8.18 -20.54
CA LYS A 500 41.76 6.71 -20.33
C LYS A 500 40.61 5.90 -20.98
N VAL A 501 39.54 6.55 -21.45
CA VAL A 501 38.40 5.94 -22.18
C VAL A 501 38.08 6.72 -23.47
N PRO A 502 37.62 6.05 -24.56
CA PRO A 502 37.23 6.69 -25.81
C PRO A 502 35.83 7.34 -25.73
N ASN A 503 35.51 8.27 -26.64
CA ASN A 503 34.19 8.93 -26.80
C ASN A 503 33.85 10.02 -25.78
N ALA A 504 34.84 10.83 -25.36
CA ALA A 504 34.63 11.97 -24.47
C ALA A 504 34.35 13.27 -25.24
N GLN A 505 33.43 14.09 -24.74
CA GLN A 505 33.24 15.48 -25.18
C GLN A 505 34.24 16.38 -24.45
N ILE A 506 35.08 17.08 -25.20
CA ILE A 506 36.09 17.99 -24.65
C ILE A 506 35.76 19.41 -25.06
N GLU A 507 35.68 20.32 -24.10
CA GLU A 507 35.42 21.74 -24.28
C GLU A 507 36.52 22.57 -23.60
N VAL A 508 36.95 23.66 -24.24
CA VAL A 508 37.91 24.60 -23.64
C VAL A 508 37.26 25.96 -23.49
N PHE A 509 37.39 26.57 -22.32
CA PHE A 509 36.87 27.89 -21.99
C PHE A 509 38.01 28.84 -21.61
N ASP A 510 37.88 30.12 -21.94
CA ASP A 510 38.76 31.16 -21.41
C ASP A 510 38.38 31.54 -19.97
N ALA A 511 39.19 32.39 -19.33
CA ALA A 511 38.98 32.82 -17.94
C ALA A 511 37.66 33.58 -17.69
N SER A 512 36.98 34.05 -18.75
CA SER A 512 35.66 34.69 -18.66
C SER A 512 34.50 33.71 -18.81
N GLY A 513 34.78 32.42 -19.00
CA GLY A 513 33.78 31.38 -19.23
C GLY A 513 33.30 31.28 -20.68
N ARG A 514 33.92 32.00 -21.62
CA ARG A 514 33.59 31.89 -23.04
C ARG A 514 34.20 30.63 -23.63
N LYS A 515 33.38 29.84 -24.33
CA LYS A 515 33.81 28.61 -25.01
C LYS A 515 34.69 28.94 -26.21
N MET A 516 35.93 28.45 -26.19
CA MET A 516 36.95 28.67 -27.21
C MET A 516 37.08 27.47 -28.17
N TYR A 517 36.82 26.26 -27.67
CA TYR A 517 36.99 25.01 -28.42
C TYR A 517 35.98 23.94 -27.95
N SER A 518 35.56 23.05 -28.85
CA SER A 518 34.72 21.88 -28.52
C SER A 518 34.95 20.76 -29.54
N VAL A 519 35.12 19.52 -29.05
CA VAL A 519 35.26 18.32 -29.88
C VAL A 519 34.65 17.12 -29.18
N ASN A 520 34.00 16.24 -29.94
CA ASN A 520 33.67 14.89 -29.48
C ASN A 520 34.80 13.95 -29.93
N SER A 521 35.66 13.56 -29.01
CA SER A 521 36.82 12.72 -29.32
C SER A 521 36.50 11.24 -29.18
N THR A 522 36.68 10.49 -30.25
CA THR A 522 36.57 9.02 -30.23
C THR A 522 37.85 8.34 -29.75
N LYS A 523 38.90 9.09 -29.42
CA LYS A 523 40.22 8.59 -29.01
C LYS A 523 40.47 8.86 -27.53
N GLN A 524 41.21 7.96 -26.88
CA GLN A 524 41.65 8.13 -25.48
C GLN A 524 42.62 9.32 -25.31
N LEU A 525 43.49 9.56 -26.30
CA LEU A 525 44.41 10.68 -26.33
C LEU A 525 43.94 11.70 -27.36
N THR A 526 43.68 12.92 -26.91
CA THR A 526 43.27 14.05 -27.76
C THR A 526 44.25 15.20 -27.59
N THR A 527 44.79 15.69 -28.71
CA THR A 527 45.67 16.86 -28.72
C THR A 527 44.88 18.08 -29.17
N ILE A 528 44.96 19.16 -28.39
CA ILE A 528 44.35 20.46 -28.69
C ILE A 528 45.46 21.48 -28.88
N ASP A 529 45.33 22.29 -29.92
CA ASP A 529 46.20 23.43 -30.19
C ASP A 529 45.53 24.73 -29.74
N LEU A 530 46.10 25.33 -28.69
CA LEU A 530 45.70 26.62 -28.14
C LEU A 530 46.67 27.75 -28.52
N SER A 531 47.65 27.51 -29.40
CA SER A 531 48.69 28.49 -29.74
C SER A 531 48.16 29.76 -30.42
N SER A 532 47.01 29.65 -31.07
CA SER A 532 46.30 30.78 -31.69
C SER A 532 45.52 31.63 -30.67
N TYR A 533 45.39 31.18 -29.43
CA TYR A 533 44.75 31.92 -28.35
C TYR A 533 45.79 32.65 -27.48
N GLY A 534 45.39 33.77 -26.88
CA GLY A 534 46.28 34.60 -26.08
C GLY A 534 46.83 33.88 -24.83
N LYS A 535 47.96 34.34 -24.32
CA LYS A 535 48.52 33.86 -23.04
C LYS A 535 47.51 34.04 -21.92
N GLY A 536 47.33 33.02 -21.08
CA GLY A 536 46.31 33.08 -20.03
C GLY A 536 45.91 31.73 -19.43
N ILE A 537 44.87 31.78 -18.60
CA ILE A 537 44.28 30.60 -17.96
C ILE A 537 43.11 30.12 -18.80
N TYR A 538 43.07 28.82 -19.04
CA TYR A 538 42.00 28.12 -19.74
C TYR A 538 41.45 27.00 -18.86
N LEU A 539 40.16 26.70 -19.01
CA LEU A 539 39.50 25.58 -18.36
C LEU A 539 39.16 24.53 -19.42
N VAL A 540 39.70 23.33 -19.26
CA VAL A 540 39.41 22.18 -20.12
C VAL A 540 38.37 21.32 -19.39
N LYS A 541 37.15 21.30 -19.91
CA LYS A 541 36.07 20.44 -19.44
C LYS A 541 36.02 19.20 -20.31
N VAL A 542 35.96 18.03 -19.68
CA VAL A 542 35.80 16.73 -20.34
C VAL A 542 34.56 16.07 -19.77
N ALA A 543 33.62 15.72 -20.64
CA ALA A 543 32.35 15.08 -20.29
C ALA A 543 32.24 13.72 -20.96
N GLU A 544 31.87 12.70 -20.19
CA GLU A 544 31.58 11.34 -20.65
C GLU A 544 30.24 10.91 -20.05
N GLY A 545 29.19 10.84 -20.89
CA GLY A 545 27.84 10.56 -20.40
C GLY A 545 27.37 11.60 -19.37
N LYS A 546 27.20 11.18 -18.11
CA LYS A 546 26.81 12.04 -16.99
C LYS A 546 28.00 12.58 -16.17
N ASN A 547 29.21 12.09 -16.43
CA ASN A 547 30.41 12.44 -15.67
C ASN A 547 31.11 13.64 -16.31
N ILE A 548 31.45 14.66 -15.51
CA ILE A 548 32.09 15.89 -15.98
C ILE A 548 33.30 16.20 -15.10
N ILE A 549 34.48 16.37 -15.73
CA ILE A 549 35.70 16.81 -15.05
C ILE A 549 36.24 18.07 -15.72
N THR A 550 36.72 19.01 -14.90
CA THR A 550 37.35 20.23 -15.40
C THR A 550 38.80 20.33 -14.89
N LYS A 551 39.74 20.62 -15.80
CA LYS A 551 41.17 20.84 -15.49
C LYS A 551 41.60 22.22 -15.95
N LYS A 552 42.35 22.92 -15.11
CA LYS A 552 42.95 24.21 -15.44
C LYS A 552 44.23 24.04 -16.27
N VAL A 553 44.37 24.79 -17.35
CA VAL A 553 45.56 24.86 -18.20
C VAL A 553 46.11 26.29 -18.25
N ILE A 554 47.44 26.42 -18.20
CA ILE A 554 48.13 27.72 -18.29
C ILE A 554 48.91 27.77 -19.60
N VAL A 555 48.56 28.71 -20.49
CA VAL A 555 49.29 28.98 -21.75
C VAL A 555 50.24 30.16 -21.52
N LYS A 556 51.55 29.92 -21.72
CA LYS A 556 52.65 30.85 -21.39
C LYS A 556 53.06 31.80 -22.49
#